data_AF-A0A0F9PLA8-F1
#
_entry.id   AF-A0A0F9PLA8-F1
#
_cell.length_a   1.000
_cell.length_b   1.000
_cell.length_c   1.000
_cell.angle_alpha   90.00
_cell.angle_beta   90.00
_cell.angle_gamma   90.00
#
_symmetry.space_group_name_H-M   'P 1'
#
loop_
_entity.id
_entity.type
_entity.pdbx_description
1 polymer ?
#
loop_
_entity_poly.entity_id
_entity_poly.type
_entity_poly.pdbx_seq_one_letter_code
_entity_poly.pdbx_strand_id
1 'polypeptide(L)'
;MKVETKTDALLHCFDLWLWMAVTGEKDKDEWPGWKRNGWYLENCFADCPACEYMENKKIDCNKCIISWPKTECDGAGGLFRRWRWSETKKEKKQLALEIAILALEAL
;
A
#
# COMPACT_ATOMS: atom_id res chain seq x y z
N MET A 1 -5.04 12.99 -8.87
CA MET A 1 -6.02 11.99 -9.32
C MET A 1 -6.65 11.43 -8.07
N LYS A 2 -7.95 11.64 -7.89
CA LYS A 2 -8.65 11.04 -6.76
C LYS A 2 -8.75 9.54 -7.02
N VAL A 3 -8.40 8.73 -6.05
CA VAL A 3 -8.77 7.31 -6.08
C VAL A 3 -10.30 7.23 -5.96
N GLU A 4 -10.97 7.13 -7.11
CA GLU A 4 -12.43 7.22 -7.20
C GLU A 4 -13.11 5.85 -7.12
N THR A 5 -12.44 4.83 -7.67
CA THR A 5 -12.93 3.46 -7.74
C THR A 5 -12.06 2.51 -6.92
N LYS A 6 -12.64 1.37 -6.53
CA LYS A 6 -11.92 0.28 -5.87
C LYS A 6 -10.79 -0.25 -6.76
N THR A 7 -11.04 -0.41 -8.06
CA THR A 7 -10.07 -0.95 -9.02
C THR A 7 -8.87 -0.04 -9.17
N ASP A 8 -9.06 1.28 -9.30
CA ASP A 8 -7.95 2.22 -9.38
C ASP A 8 -7.10 2.17 -8.10
N ALA A 9 -7.74 2.13 -6.94
CA ALA A 9 -7.06 2.01 -5.65
C ALA A 9 -6.13 0.79 -5.60
N LEU A 10 -6.61 -0.34 -6.10
CA LEU A 10 -5.87 -1.60 -6.10
C LEU A 10 -4.75 -1.62 -7.13
N LEU A 11 -4.98 -1.10 -8.35
CA LEU A 11 -3.93 -0.93 -9.36
C LEU A 11 -2.81 -0.03 -8.84
N HIS A 12 -3.14 1.08 -8.18
CA HIS A 12 -2.13 1.97 -7.62
C HIS A 12 -1.42 1.39 -6.40
N CYS A 13 -2.10 0.67 -5.50
CA CYS A 13 -1.39 -0.05 -4.44
C CYS A 13 -0.48 -1.14 -5.05
N PHE A 14 -0.92 -1.88 -6.07
CA PHE A 14 -0.06 -2.84 -6.78
C PHE A 14 1.19 -2.16 -7.36
N ASP A 15 1.03 -1.08 -8.12
CA ASP A 15 2.16 -0.36 -8.73
C ASP A 15 3.12 0.23 -7.70
N LEU A 16 2.60 0.83 -6.62
CA LEU A 16 3.40 1.35 -5.51
C LEU A 16 4.24 0.24 -4.89
N TRP A 17 3.59 -0.85 -4.49
CA TRP A 17 4.27 -1.94 -3.79
C TRP A 17 5.22 -2.72 -4.68
N LEU A 18 4.89 -2.89 -5.97
CA LEU A 18 5.80 -3.45 -6.96
C LEU A 18 7.03 -2.56 -7.14
N TRP A 19 6.85 -1.24 -7.22
CA TRP A 19 7.97 -0.31 -7.28
C TRP A 19 8.87 -0.42 -6.04
N MET A 20 8.29 -0.45 -4.84
CA MET A 20 9.04 -0.68 -3.60
C MET A 20 9.80 -2.01 -3.62
N ALA A 21 9.22 -3.07 -4.19
CA ALA A 21 9.87 -4.37 -4.32
C ALA A 21 11.08 -4.33 -5.29
N VAL A 22 10.97 -3.58 -6.38
CA VAL A 22 12.03 -3.46 -7.40
C VAL A 22 13.17 -2.57 -6.90
N THR A 23 12.86 -1.37 -6.41
CA THR A 23 13.87 -0.38 -6.00
C THR A 23 14.44 -0.69 -4.62
N GLY A 24 13.58 -1.12 -3.70
CA GLY A 24 13.86 -1.25 -2.29
C GLY A 24 14.10 0.10 -1.64
N GLU A 25 13.38 1.14 -2.10
CA GLU A 25 13.42 2.44 -1.47
C GLU A 25 12.93 2.36 -0.03
N LYS A 26 13.46 3.28 0.80
CA LYS A 26 13.05 3.36 2.19
C LYS A 26 11.72 4.06 2.35
N ASP A 27 11.46 5.03 1.47
CA ASP A 27 10.34 5.93 1.54
C ASP A 27 9.38 5.72 0.37
N LYS A 28 8.09 5.75 0.67
CA LYS A 28 7.05 5.68 -0.34
C LYS A 28 6.91 6.99 -1.08
N ASP A 29 7.23 8.13 -0.45
CA ASP A 29 7.06 9.47 -1.04
C ASP A 29 7.90 9.68 -2.30
N GLU A 30 8.94 8.88 -2.47
CA GLU A 30 9.77 8.85 -3.68
C GLU A 30 9.12 8.12 -4.86
N TRP A 31 8.00 7.42 -4.64
CA TRP A 31 7.30 6.72 -5.72
C TRP A 31 6.82 7.72 -6.78
N PRO A 32 7.26 7.60 -8.04
CA PRO A 32 6.89 8.54 -9.09
C PRO A 32 5.39 8.55 -9.41
N GLY A 33 4.65 7.52 -8.98
CA GLY A 33 3.19 7.47 -9.07
C GLY A 33 2.51 8.63 -8.33
N TRP A 34 3.08 9.13 -7.22
CA TRP A 34 2.50 10.27 -6.50
C TRP A 34 2.43 11.53 -7.37
N LYS A 35 3.51 11.87 -8.07
CA LYS A 35 3.55 13.05 -8.96
C LYS A 35 2.54 12.94 -10.10
N ARG A 36 2.36 11.74 -10.64
CA ARG A 36 1.35 11.45 -11.67
C ARG A 36 -0.09 11.54 -11.10
N ASN A 37 -0.23 11.36 -9.78
CA ASN A 37 -1.51 11.24 -9.10
C ASN A 37 -1.88 12.44 -8.22
N GLY A 38 -1.25 13.62 -8.37
CA GLY A 38 -1.65 14.82 -7.60
C GLY A 38 -0.91 15.02 -6.28
N TRP A 39 0.25 14.36 -6.13
CA TRP A 39 1.35 14.67 -5.22
C TRP A 39 1.28 14.17 -3.78
N TYR A 40 0.10 13.88 -3.21
CA TYR A 40 0.05 13.51 -1.78
C TYR A 40 -1.26 12.84 -1.36
N LEU A 41 -1.16 11.92 -0.39
CA LEU A 41 -2.29 11.39 0.36
C LEU A 41 -2.32 12.05 1.74
N GLU A 42 -3.12 13.10 1.91
CA GLU A 42 -3.27 13.72 3.21
C GLU A 42 -4.03 12.77 4.15
N ASN A 43 -3.42 12.39 5.28
CA ASN A 43 -4.01 11.54 6.33
C ASN A 43 -4.23 10.06 6.01
N CYS A 44 -3.36 9.42 5.21
CA CYS A 44 -3.39 7.96 5.03
C CYS A 44 -2.38 7.27 5.97
N PHE A 45 -2.86 6.55 6.99
CA PHE A 45 -2.01 5.90 8.01
C PHE A 45 -0.83 5.07 7.47
N ALA A 46 -1.01 4.43 6.31
CA ALA A 46 0.00 3.61 5.66
C ALA A 46 0.51 4.18 4.34
N ASP A 47 0.12 5.39 3.94
CA ASP A 47 0.44 5.99 2.63
C ASP A 47 0.23 4.98 1.48
N CYS A 48 -0.91 4.29 1.48
CA CYS A 48 -1.34 3.38 0.39
C CYS A 48 -2.57 3.98 -0.29
N PRO A 49 -2.66 3.91 -1.62
CA PRO A 49 -3.88 4.24 -2.37
C PRO A 49 -5.17 3.56 -1.87
N ALA A 50 -5.07 2.38 -1.24
CA ALA A 50 -6.19 1.69 -0.61
C ALA A 50 -6.69 2.44 0.63
N CYS A 51 -5.79 3.02 1.44
CA CYS A 51 -6.19 3.86 2.58
C CYS A 51 -6.93 5.12 2.09
N GLU A 52 -6.44 5.75 1.01
CA GLU A 52 -7.11 6.91 0.42
C GLU A 52 -8.54 6.57 -0.03
N TYR A 53 -8.70 5.44 -0.73
CA TYR A 53 -10.03 4.98 -1.14
C TYR A 53 -10.96 4.80 0.07
N MET A 54 -10.50 4.13 1.12
CA MET A 54 -11.28 3.85 2.31
C MET A 54 -11.70 5.15 3.00
N GLU A 55 -10.79 6.10 3.15
CA GLU A 55 -11.06 7.42 3.72
C GLU A 55 -12.06 8.21 2.88
N ASN A 56 -11.86 8.27 1.56
CA ASN A 56 -12.77 8.94 0.62
C ASN A 56 -14.19 8.36 0.68
N LYS A 57 -14.33 7.06 0.94
CA LYS A 57 -15.63 6.36 1.09
C LYS A 57 -16.13 6.31 2.53
N LYS A 58 -15.39 6.85 3.51
CA LYS A 58 -15.69 6.78 4.94
C LYS A 58 -15.91 5.33 5.43
N ILE A 59 -15.10 4.41 4.91
CA ILE A 59 -15.12 3.00 5.29
C ILE A 59 -14.00 2.76 6.31
N ASP A 60 -14.33 2.04 7.37
CA ASP A 60 -13.39 1.61 8.40
C ASP A 60 -12.19 0.85 7.79
N CYS A 61 -10.96 1.19 8.23
CA CYS A 61 -9.73 0.59 7.74
C CYS A 61 -9.65 -0.93 7.97
N ASN A 62 -10.38 -1.46 8.96
CA ASN A 62 -10.46 -2.89 9.25
C ASN A 62 -11.19 -3.67 8.14
N LYS A 63 -11.90 -2.95 7.26
CA LYS A 63 -12.55 -3.49 6.05
C LYS A 63 -11.76 -3.18 4.78
N CYS A 64 -10.43 -3.05 4.90
CA CYS A 64 -9.54 -2.73 3.79
C CYS A 64 -9.88 -3.56 2.55
N ILE A 65 -9.84 -2.90 1.38
CA ILE A 65 -10.12 -3.54 0.08
C ILE A 65 -9.06 -4.58 -0.31
N ILE A 66 -7.90 -4.61 0.37
CA ILE A 66 -6.90 -5.67 0.27
C ILE A 66 -7.22 -6.71 1.35
N SER A 67 -7.31 -7.97 0.94
CA SER A 67 -7.51 -9.10 1.86
C SER A 67 -6.19 -9.48 2.52
N TRP A 68 -6.08 -9.31 3.84
CA TRP A 68 -4.85 -9.60 4.58
C TRP A 68 -4.89 -11.00 5.22
N PRO A 69 -3.85 -11.83 5.02
CA PRO A 69 -3.94 -13.28 5.30
C PRO A 69 -3.93 -13.68 6.79
N LYS A 70 -3.58 -12.78 7.73
CA LYS A 70 -3.50 -13.11 9.16
C LYS A 70 -4.09 -12.05 10.07
N THR A 71 -3.72 -10.80 9.82
CA THR A 71 -4.15 -9.63 10.61
C THR A 71 -4.39 -8.47 9.66
N GLU A 72 -4.95 -7.38 10.16
CA GLU A 72 -4.91 -6.07 9.49
C GLU A 72 -3.48 -5.70 9.06
N CYS A 73 -3.36 -4.78 8.09
CA CYS A 73 -2.07 -4.40 7.52
C CYS A 73 -1.03 -3.98 8.57
N ASP A 74 -1.45 -3.24 9.61
CA ASP A 74 -0.60 -2.79 10.72
C ASP A 74 -0.75 -3.60 12.02
N GLY A 75 -1.52 -4.69 11.97
CA GLY A 75 -1.66 -5.61 13.09
C GLY A 75 -0.32 -6.27 13.48
N ALA A 76 -0.29 -6.90 14.66
CA ALA A 76 0.88 -7.64 15.11
C ALA A 76 1.20 -8.80 14.14
N GLY A 77 2.25 -8.65 13.35
CA GLY A 77 2.61 -9.60 12.28
C GLY A 77 2.04 -9.27 10.90
N GLY A 78 1.31 -8.15 10.77
CA GLY A 78 0.85 -7.62 9.49
C GLY A 78 2.01 -7.31 8.55
N LEU A 79 1.82 -7.58 7.25
CA LEU A 79 2.89 -7.43 6.26
C LEU A 79 3.38 -5.98 6.13
N PHE A 80 2.46 -5.01 6.16
CA PHE A 80 2.84 -3.59 6.13
C PHE A 80 3.66 -3.20 7.36
N ARG A 81 3.23 -3.62 8.57
CA ARG A 81 4.01 -3.37 9.79
C ARG A 81 5.42 -3.96 9.70
N ARG A 82 5.52 -5.23 9.31
CA ARG A 82 6.81 -5.91 9.13
C ARG A 82 7.68 -5.18 8.10
N TRP A 83 7.08 -4.72 7.01
CA TRP A 83 7.77 -3.94 5.98
C TRP A 83 8.29 -2.61 6.53
N ARG A 84 7.45 -1.88 7.28
CA ARG A 84 7.76 -0.57 7.87
C ARG A 84 8.96 -0.65 8.82
N TRP A 85 9.01 -1.70 9.63
CA TRP A 85 10.04 -1.91 10.66
C TRP A 85 11.22 -2.78 10.21
N SER A 86 11.22 -3.30 8.98
CA SER A 86 12.34 -4.10 8.50
C SER A 86 13.58 -3.24 8.30
N GLU A 87 14.70 -3.71 8.86
CA GLU A 87 16.00 -3.03 8.79
C GLU A 87 16.77 -3.37 7.50
N THR A 88 16.42 -4.47 6.83
CA THR A 88 17.17 -4.96 5.67
C THR A 88 16.46 -4.63 4.36
N LYS A 89 17.22 -4.14 3.38
CA LYS A 89 16.70 -3.88 2.03
C LYS A 89 16.12 -5.14 1.39
N LYS A 90 16.72 -6.31 1.63
CA LYS A 90 16.26 -7.59 1.11
C LYS A 90 14.86 -7.95 1.62
N GLU A 91 14.66 -7.88 2.93
CA GLU A 91 13.36 -8.19 3.54
C GLU A 91 12.31 -7.13 3.17
N LYS A 92 12.66 -5.83 3.14
CA LYS A 92 11.76 -4.79 2.63
C LYS A 92 11.27 -5.08 1.20
N LYS A 93 12.17 -5.48 0.30
CA LYS A 93 11.78 -5.82 -1.07
C LYS A 93 10.84 -7.02 -1.13
N GLN A 94 11.13 -8.06 -0.34
CA GLN A 94 10.32 -9.27 -0.29
C GLN A 94 8.91 -8.98 0.26
N LEU A 95 8.81 -8.27 1.37
CA LEU A 95 7.53 -7.91 1.96
C LEU A 95 6.72 -6.98 1.06
N ALA A 96 7.37 -6.03 0.39
CA ALA A 96 6.71 -5.18 -0.59
C ALA A 96 6.12 -6.01 -1.75
N LEU A 97 6.84 -7.02 -2.24
CA LEU A 97 6.32 -7.93 -3.27
C LEU A 97 5.11 -8.73 -2.78
N GLU A 98 5.17 -9.24 -1.55
CA GLU A 98 4.02 -9.95 -0.95
C GLU A 98 2.79 -9.04 -0.89
N ILE A 99 2.96 -7.77 -0.51
CA ILE A 99 1.84 -6.81 -0.46
C ILE A 99 1.33 -6.48 -1.88
N ALA A 100 2.21 -6.33 -2.87
CA ALA A 100 1.80 -6.13 -4.26
C ALA A 100 0.94 -7.29 -4.76
N ILE A 101 1.33 -8.55 -4.47
CA ILE A 101 0.56 -9.73 -4.85
C ILE A 101 -0.84 -9.68 -4.23
N LEU A 102 -0.97 -9.32 -2.95
CA LEU A 102 -2.30 -9.19 -2.31
C LEU A 102 -3.17 -8.12 -2.97
N ALA A 103 -2.58 -7.00 -3.42
CA ALA A 103 -3.31 -5.98 -4.16
C ALA A 103 -3.80 -6.49 -5.52
N LEU A 104 -2.98 -7.26 -6.22
CA LEU A 104 -3.33 -7.90 -7.50
C LEU A 104 -4.43 -8.95 -7.34
N GLU A 105 -4.40 -9.76 -6.27
CA GLU A 105 -5.42 -10.76 -5.96
C GLU A 105 -6.77 -10.15 -5.58
N ALA A 106 -6.78 -8.88 -5.16
CA ALA A 106 -7.99 -8.18 -4.72
C ALA A 106 -8.72 -7.41 -5.85
N LEU A 107 -8.11 -7.33 -7.05
CA LEU A 107 -8.69 -6.72 -8.26
C LEU A 107 -9.96 -7.46 -8.71
#